data_AF-A0A7V1JL87-F1
#
_entry.id   AF-A0A7V1JL87-F1
#
_cell.length_a   1.000
_cell.length_b   1.000
_cell.length_c   1.000
_cell.angle_alpha   90.00
_cell.angle_beta   90.00
_cell.angle_gamma   90.00
#
_symmetry.space_group_name_H-M   'P 1'
#
loop_
_entity.id
_entity.type
_entity.pdbx_description
1 polymer ?
#
loop_
_entity_poly.entity_id
_entity_poly.type
_entity_poly.pdbx_seq_one_letter_code
_entity_poly.pdbx_strand_id
1 'polypeptide(L)'
;MSRSRLSLWEWAILVGLVLAAWGLRVWQPAQVPPGWRDDELINIHALTGEVLSGRLTLYFTGASGHEPLYHTLHAGVLALVGMNPLGGHLLSIASGALTIPLTYALGRRLFGRPAGLLAAALLTPSFWSLMYSRIALRHAMLLPFALATLYGVYRSSLTPHRRLSPVACGLSLAAALYTYTVSRLLPPILLAFGLYLALVHRERFRSWWRPLLVTLLVAAALTAPLWAAIAKGRSEAATEGVGADARIAELSIPLRELRAGNPRPFLENVRTTLGMFHASGDPEWLYNLPGRPVFGPVGAVLFFAGLALCFWRYR
;
A
#
# COMPACT_ATOMS: atom_id res chain seq x y z
N MET A 1 13.93 3.75 -25.92
CA MET A 1 14.19 4.26 -24.55
C MET A 1 15.38 3.50 -23.97
N SER A 2 16.53 4.17 -23.84
CA SER A 2 17.81 3.53 -23.50
C SER A 2 17.78 2.91 -22.09
N ARG A 3 18.54 1.82 -21.92
CA ARG A 3 18.89 1.25 -20.62
C ARG A 3 19.79 2.25 -19.87
N SER A 4 19.27 3.39 -19.44
CA SER A 4 20.11 4.34 -18.74
C SER A 4 20.36 3.81 -17.33
N ARG A 5 21.56 3.25 -17.13
CA ARG A 5 22.13 3.01 -15.80
C ARG A 5 21.98 4.30 -14.99
N LEU A 6 21.76 4.15 -13.69
CA LEU A 6 21.76 5.31 -12.79
C LEU A 6 23.14 5.97 -12.86
N SER A 7 23.18 7.29 -13.00
CA SER A 7 24.44 8.04 -12.83
C SER A 7 24.88 7.99 -11.36
N LEU A 8 26.16 8.29 -11.11
CA LEU A 8 26.69 8.33 -9.74
C LEU A 8 25.94 9.34 -8.86
N TRP A 9 25.60 10.51 -9.41
CA TRP A 9 24.84 11.52 -8.67
C TRP A 9 23.39 11.08 -8.40
N GLU A 10 22.74 10.36 -9.33
CA GLU A 10 21.40 9.81 -9.10
C GLU A 10 21.43 8.82 -7.94
N TRP A 11 22.47 7.97 -7.89
CA TRP A 11 22.69 7.07 -6.77
C TRP A 11 22.93 7.83 -5.47
N ALA A 12 23.79 8.85 -5.47
CA ALA A 12 24.07 9.64 -4.28
C ALA A 12 22.81 10.31 -3.70
N ILE A 13 21.98 10.92 -4.56
CA ILE A 13 20.69 11.51 -4.14
C ILE A 13 19.76 10.43 -3.61
N LEU A 14 19.62 9.30 -4.31
CA LEU A 14 18.71 8.25 -3.89
C LEU A 14 19.13 7.63 -2.55
N VAL A 15 20.42 7.38 -2.36
CA VAL A 15 20.98 6.92 -1.09
C VAL A 15 20.75 7.96 0.00
N GLY A 16 21.00 9.24 -0.28
CA GLY A 16 20.71 10.33 0.64
C GLY A 16 19.23 10.38 1.05
N LEU A 17 18.31 10.21 0.10
CA LEU A 17 16.86 10.17 0.36
C LEU A 17 16.46 8.95 1.20
N VAL A 18 17.06 7.78 0.96
CA VAL A 18 16.79 6.56 1.73
C VAL A 18 17.33 6.67 3.15
N LEU A 19 18.56 7.20 3.31
CA LEU A 19 19.16 7.45 4.62
C LEU A 19 18.37 8.49 5.40
N ALA A 20 17.93 9.58 4.76
CA ALA A 20 17.05 10.56 5.37
C ALA A 20 15.70 9.93 5.75
N ALA A 21 15.10 9.15 4.85
CA ALA A 21 13.84 8.46 5.12
C ALA A 21 13.94 7.50 6.30
N TRP A 22 15.05 6.75 6.40
CA TRP A 22 15.35 5.87 7.52
C TRP A 22 15.54 6.67 8.81
N GLY A 23 16.44 7.66 8.80
CA GLY A 23 16.75 8.52 9.94
C GLY A 23 15.51 9.20 10.53
N LEU A 24 14.68 9.79 9.67
CA LEU A 24 13.42 10.43 10.07
C LEU A 24 12.39 9.45 10.67
N ARG A 25 12.54 8.14 10.47
CA ARG A 25 11.62 7.10 10.96
C ARG A 25 12.14 6.38 12.20
N VAL A 26 13.46 6.20 12.32
CA VAL A 26 14.09 5.61 13.52
C VAL A 26 14.37 6.63 14.61
N TRP A 27 14.34 7.93 14.31
CA TRP A 27 14.56 8.97 15.30
C TRP A 27 13.48 8.93 16.39
N GLN A 28 13.84 8.66 17.65
CA GLN A 28 12.91 8.66 18.80
C GLN A 28 11.63 7.82 18.59
N PRO A 29 11.76 6.49 18.38
CA PRO A 29 10.62 5.63 18.07
C PRO A 29 9.70 5.42 19.28
N ALA A 30 10.15 5.74 20.49
CA ALA A 30 9.36 5.64 21.72
C ALA A 30 8.61 6.94 22.08
N GLN A 31 9.03 8.07 21.51
CA GLN A 31 8.52 9.40 21.88
C GLN A 31 7.68 10.04 20.78
N VAL A 32 7.86 9.63 19.51
CA VAL A 32 7.18 10.27 18.38
C VAL A 32 6.63 9.21 17.40
N PRO A 33 5.31 8.97 17.33
CA PRO A 33 4.29 9.50 18.23
C PRO A 33 4.47 8.98 19.67
N PRO A 34 3.97 9.70 20.68
CA PRO A 34 4.10 9.28 22.08
C PRO A 34 3.15 8.12 22.40
N GLY A 35 3.66 7.14 23.15
CA GLY A 35 2.88 6.00 23.62
C GLY A 35 2.60 4.95 22.53
N TRP A 36 1.98 3.85 22.95
CA TRP A 36 1.50 2.81 22.04
C TRP A 36 0.01 2.98 21.79
N ARG A 37 -0.42 2.70 20.57
CA ARG A 37 -1.85 2.65 20.24
C ARG A 37 -2.43 1.27 20.48
N ASP A 38 -3.74 1.21 20.70
CA ASP A 38 -4.46 -0.05 20.86
C ASP A 38 -4.29 -0.99 19.65
N ASP A 39 -4.36 -0.45 18.43
CA ASP A 39 -4.21 -1.24 17.21
C ASP A 39 -2.77 -1.77 17.02
N GLU A 40 -1.77 -1.05 17.51
CA GLU A 40 -0.40 -1.54 17.60
C GLU A 40 -0.28 -2.68 18.60
N LEU A 41 -0.77 -2.49 19.82
CA LEU A 41 -0.70 -3.50 20.86
C LEU A 41 -1.45 -4.78 20.45
N ILE A 42 -2.58 -4.66 19.74
CA ILE A 42 -3.29 -5.80 19.15
C ILE A 42 -2.41 -6.52 18.11
N ASN A 43 -1.79 -5.79 17.17
CA ASN A 43 -0.91 -6.43 16.18
C ASN A 43 0.29 -7.11 16.84
N ILE A 44 0.88 -6.48 17.85
CA ILE A 44 2.12 -6.92 18.50
C ILE A 44 1.85 -8.08 19.49
N HIS A 45 0.95 -7.90 20.45
CA HIS A 45 0.75 -8.86 21.53
C HIS A 45 -0.25 -9.96 21.18
N ALA A 46 -1.36 -9.64 20.51
CA ALA A 46 -2.34 -10.66 20.16
C ALA A 46 -1.89 -11.44 18.92
N LEU A 47 -1.76 -10.77 17.78
CA LEU A 47 -1.59 -11.46 16.50
C LEU A 47 -0.15 -11.93 16.26
N THR A 48 0.84 -11.05 16.48
CA THR A 48 2.26 -11.43 16.40
C THR A 48 2.64 -12.37 17.56
N GLY A 49 2.06 -12.18 18.75
CA GLY A 49 2.25 -13.07 19.90
C GLY A 49 1.78 -14.50 19.63
N GLU A 50 0.65 -14.69 18.94
CA GLU A 50 0.22 -16.03 18.48
C GLU A 50 1.30 -16.70 17.61
N VAL A 51 1.90 -15.96 16.68
CA VAL A 51 2.99 -16.50 15.84
C VAL A 51 4.21 -16.87 16.68
N LEU A 52 4.62 -16.02 17.61
CA LEU A 52 5.74 -16.28 18.52
C LEU A 52 5.49 -17.51 19.40
N SER A 53 4.24 -17.81 19.74
CA SER A 53 3.85 -19.03 20.46
C SER A 53 3.83 -20.30 19.59
N GLY A 54 4.22 -20.20 18.32
CA GLY A 54 4.27 -21.31 17.37
C GLY A 54 2.99 -21.50 16.55
N ARG A 55 1.99 -20.62 16.71
CA ARG A 55 0.74 -20.71 15.96
C ARG A 55 0.84 -19.95 14.64
N LEU A 56 1.21 -20.68 13.58
CA LEU A 56 1.14 -20.17 12.22
C LEU A 56 -0.25 -20.37 11.64
N THR A 57 -0.90 -19.27 11.23
CA THR A 57 -2.18 -19.30 10.52
C THR A 57 -2.07 -18.65 9.15
N LEU A 58 -2.93 -19.08 8.24
CA LEU A 58 -3.09 -18.48 6.92
C LEU A 58 -4.03 -17.28 6.94
N TYR A 59 -4.81 -17.10 8.00
CA TYR A 59 -5.65 -15.92 8.24
C TYR A 59 -6.02 -15.82 9.71
N PHE A 60 -5.95 -14.63 10.28
CA PHE A 60 -6.38 -14.36 11.65
C PHE A 60 -7.82 -13.87 11.63
N THR A 61 -8.69 -14.45 12.45
CA THR A 61 -10.10 -14.03 12.57
C THR A 61 -10.32 -12.96 13.65
N GLY A 62 -9.37 -12.79 14.57
CA GLY A 62 -9.37 -11.72 15.56
C GLY A 62 -9.16 -10.33 14.92
N ALA A 63 -9.50 -9.27 15.69
CA ALA A 63 -9.32 -7.87 15.29
C ALA A 63 -9.93 -7.53 13.91
N SER A 64 -11.16 -8.01 13.67
CA SER A 64 -11.88 -7.79 12.39
C SER A 64 -11.22 -8.39 11.15
N GLY A 65 -10.32 -9.36 11.33
CA GLY A 65 -9.72 -10.15 10.28
C GLY A 65 -8.37 -9.60 9.78
N HIS A 66 -7.31 -10.42 9.84
CA HIS A 66 -5.95 -10.01 9.46
C HIS A 66 -5.26 -11.00 8.53
N GLU A 67 -4.68 -10.47 7.45
CA GLU A 67 -3.76 -11.21 6.60
C GLU A 67 -2.41 -11.46 7.33
N PRO A 68 -1.78 -12.63 7.13
CA PRO A 68 -0.77 -13.11 8.07
C PRO A 68 0.65 -12.55 7.87
N LEU A 69 1.02 -12.10 6.66
CA LEU A 69 2.44 -11.87 6.33
C LEU A 69 3.09 -10.81 7.22
N TYR A 70 2.37 -9.74 7.55
CA TYR A 70 2.92 -8.72 8.45
C TYR A 70 3.26 -9.32 9.82
N HIS A 71 2.32 -10.05 10.43
CA HIS A 71 2.52 -10.63 11.77
C HIS A 71 3.60 -11.71 11.77
N THR A 72 3.68 -12.51 10.70
CA THR A 72 4.74 -13.53 10.57
C THR A 72 6.13 -12.91 10.48
N LEU A 73 6.31 -11.87 9.65
CA LEU A 73 7.59 -11.18 9.55
C LEU A 73 7.90 -10.37 10.81
N HIS A 74 6.88 -9.77 11.41
CA HIS A 74 7.03 -9.01 12.64
C HIS A 74 7.44 -9.90 13.81
N ALA A 75 6.93 -11.14 13.90
CA ALA A 75 7.39 -12.12 14.88
C ALA A 75 8.88 -12.42 14.71
N GLY A 76 9.36 -12.57 13.48
CA GLY A 76 10.79 -12.72 13.20
C GLY A 76 11.60 -11.50 13.65
N VAL A 77 11.09 -10.28 13.41
CA VAL A 77 11.72 -9.04 13.90
C VAL A 77 11.80 -9.02 15.42
N LEU A 78 10.70 -9.32 16.13
CA LEU A 78 10.67 -9.33 17.58
C LEU A 78 11.55 -10.44 18.17
N ALA A 79 11.65 -11.60 17.52
CA ALA A 79 12.53 -12.68 17.95
C ALA A 79 14.02 -12.30 17.85
N LEU A 80 14.39 -11.46 16.86
CA LEU A 80 15.77 -11.01 16.63
C LEU A 80 16.15 -9.76 17.43
N VAL A 81 15.24 -8.78 17.52
CA VAL A 81 15.51 -7.44 18.08
C VAL A 81 14.93 -7.28 19.49
N GLY A 82 14.02 -8.16 19.89
CA GLY A 82 13.30 -8.10 21.16
C GLY A 82 12.08 -7.17 21.13
N MET A 83 11.22 -7.32 22.13
CA MET A 83 10.06 -6.44 22.35
C MET A 83 10.50 -5.13 22.99
N ASN A 84 10.75 -4.13 22.15
CA ASN A 84 11.08 -2.76 22.54
C ASN A 84 10.55 -1.77 21.48
N PRO A 85 10.61 -0.45 21.72
CA PRO A 85 10.08 0.54 20.77
C PRO A 85 10.67 0.43 19.36
N LEU A 86 11.95 0.07 19.20
CA LEU A 86 12.49 -0.13 17.86
C LEU A 86 11.92 -1.43 17.25
N GLY A 87 11.95 -2.53 17.99
CA GLY A 87 11.46 -3.84 17.53
C GLY A 87 10.02 -3.81 17.02
N GLY A 88 9.12 -3.16 17.76
CA GLY A 88 7.71 -3.05 17.38
C GLY A 88 7.47 -2.26 16.08
N HIS A 89 8.31 -1.26 15.80
CA HIS A 89 8.12 -0.36 14.66
C HIS A 89 9.04 -0.68 13.47
N LEU A 90 10.08 -1.49 13.64
CA LEU A 90 11.13 -1.67 12.65
C LEU A 90 10.59 -2.14 11.28
N LEU A 91 9.58 -3.01 11.30
CA LEU A 91 8.98 -3.53 10.06
C LEU A 91 8.21 -2.44 9.29
N SER A 92 7.42 -1.60 9.97
CA SER A 92 6.71 -0.50 9.32
C SER A 92 7.68 0.62 8.88
N ILE A 93 8.72 0.89 9.68
CA ILE A 93 9.81 1.81 9.35
C ILE A 93 10.52 1.38 8.08
N ALA A 94 10.94 0.11 8.00
CA ALA A 94 11.63 -0.44 6.84
C ALA A 94 10.74 -0.42 5.59
N SER A 95 9.45 -0.72 5.74
CA SER A 95 8.48 -0.68 4.64
C SER A 95 8.27 0.74 4.09
N GLY A 96 8.17 1.73 4.99
CA GLY A 96 8.11 3.14 4.62
C GLY A 96 9.38 3.62 3.91
N ALA A 97 10.55 3.24 4.42
CA ALA A 97 11.83 3.57 3.79
C ALA A 97 11.98 2.93 2.40
N LEU A 98 11.57 1.67 2.23
CA LEU A 98 11.60 0.94 0.95
C LEU A 98 10.61 1.51 -0.09
N THR A 99 9.55 2.16 0.36
CA THR A 99 8.59 2.85 -0.51
C THR A 99 9.25 4.00 -1.29
N ILE A 100 10.25 4.68 -0.72
CA ILE A 100 10.94 5.82 -1.35
C ILE A 100 11.67 5.42 -2.65
N PRO A 101 12.60 4.44 -2.66
CA PRO A 101 13.29 4.05 -3.88
C PRO A 101 12.37 3.38 -4.90
N LEU A 102 11.32 2.70 -4.47
CA LEU A 102 10.32 2.14 -5.37
C LEU A 102 9.46 3.22 -6.04
N THR A 103 9.13 4.29 -5.32
CA THR A 103 8.46 5.48 -5.87
C THR A 103 9.35 6.16 -6.91
N TYR A 104 10.64 6.36 -6.61
CA TYR A 104 11.60 6.85 -7.59
C TYR A 104 11.67 5.94 -8.82
N ALA A 105 11.81 4.62 -8.64
CA ALA A 105 11.96 3.67 -9.72
C ALA A 105 10.74 3.66 -10.67
N LEU A 106 9.53 3.67 -10.11
CA LEU A 106 8.28 3.73 -10.88
C LEU A 106 8.10 5.10 -11.53
N GLY A 107 8.25 6.19 -10.79
CA GLY A 107 8.10 7.56 -11.29
C GLY A 107 9.10 7.88 -12.41
N ARG A 108 10.38 7.50 -12.25
CA ARG A 108 11.41 7.62 -13.29
C ARG A 108 11.02 6.91 -14.57
N ARG A 109 10.39 5.74 -14.44
CA ARG A 109 10.04 4.86 -15.55
C ARG A 109 8.81 5.34 -16.30
N LEU A 110 7.84 5.92 -15.60
CA LEU A 110 6.60 6.45 -16.18
C LEU A 110 6.78 7.87 -16.74
N PHE A 111 7.49 8.74 -16.02
CA PHE A 111 7.47 10.19 -16.24
C PHE A 111 8.87 10.80 -16.38
N GLY A 112 9.92 9.98 -16.37
CA GLY A 112 11.30 10.44 -16.49
C GLY A 112 11.96 10.83 -15.16
N ARG A 113 13.27 11.08 -15.23
CA ARG A 113 14.13 11.27 -14.04
C ARG A 113 13.66 12.38 -13.10
N PRO A 114 13.32 13.61 -13.57
CA PRO A 114 12.95 14.70 -12.68
C PRO A 114 11.69 14.37 -11.88
N ALA A 115 10.67 13.81 -12.55
CA ALA A 115 9.43 13.42 -11.89
C ALA A 115 9.65 12.32 -10.84
N GLY A 116 10.48 11.31 -11.15
CA GLY A 116 10.83 10.26 -10.17
C GLY A 116 11.55 10.81 -8.95
N LEU A 117 12.55 11.67 -9.14
CA LEU A 117 13.30 12.26 -8.03
C LEU A 117 12.42 13.18 -7.19
N LEU A 118 11.62 14.02 -7.83
CA LEU A 118 10.69 14.92 -7.15
C LEU A 118 9.66 14.14 -6.33
N ALA A 119 9.07 13.08 -6.88
CA ALA A 119 8.12 12.25 -6.17
C ALA A 119 8.74 11.59 -4.93
N ALA A 120 9.95 11.03 -5.04
CA ALA A 120 10.65 10.45 -3.91
C ALA A 120 11.05 11.50 -2.87
N ALA A 121 11.55 12.66 -3.30
CA ALA A 121 11.95 13.75 -2.42
C ALA A 121 10.78 14.35 -1.64
N LEU A 122 9.61 14.51 -2.29
CA LEU A 122 8.39 14.99 -1.61
C LEU A 122 7.80 13.92 -0.67
N LEU A 123 7.95 12.64 -1.00
CA LEU A 123 7.46 11.55 -0.16
C LEU A 123 8.29 11.35 1.10
N THR A 124 9.62 11.55 1.03
CA THR A 124 10.54 11.34 2.17
C THR A 124 10.11 12.07 3.46
N PRO A 125 9.82 13.39 3.45
CA PRO A 125 9.36 14.12 4.63
C PRO A 125 7.84 14.24 4.72
N SER A 126 7.07 13.57 3.85
CA SER A 126 5.61 13.67 3.85
C SER A 126 5.03 13.22 5.18
N PHE A 127 4.13 14.02 5.75
CA PHE A 127 3.51 13.77 7.06
C PHE A 127 2.88 12.36 7.12
N TRP A 128 1.99 12.01 6.19
CA TRP A 128 1.36 10.68 6.17
C TRP A 128 2.37 9.56 5.90
N SER A 129 3.38 9.81 5.05
CA SER A 129 4.40 8.82 4.78
C SER A 129 5.24 8.51 6.02
N LEU A 130 5.55 9.52 6.82
CA LEU A 130 6.25 9.34 8.09
C LEU A 130 5.34 8.70 9.12
N MET A 131 4.19 9.31 9.42
CA MET A 131 3.24 8.87 10.43
C MET A 131 2.90 7.38 10.28
N TYR A 132 2.38 6.95 9.12
CA TYR A 132 1.96 5.56 8.92
C TYR A 132 3.11 4.54 8.87
N SER A 133 4.35 4.99 8.70
CA SER A 133 5.53 4.12 8.77
C SER A 133 6.23 4.16 10.13
N ARG A 134 5.75 4.98 11.06
CA ARG A 134 6.25 5.09 12.43
C ARG A 134 5.27 4.52 13.45
N ILE A 135 4.26 3.81 12.98
CA ILE A 135 3.25 3.11 13.79
C ILE A 135 3.30 1.65 13.34
N ALA A 136 3.23 0.70 14.27
CA ALA A 136 3.37 -0.74 14.07
C ALA A 136 2.14 -1.40 13.40
N LEU A 137 1.75 -0.89 12.23
CA LEU A 137 0.55 -1.32 11.50
C LEU A 137 0.86 -1.98 10.16
N ARG A 138 0.08 -3.04 9.87
CA ARG A 138 0.22 -3.88 8.68
C ARG A 138 0.17 -3.16 7.33
N HIS A 139 -0.57 -2.05 7.26
CA HIS A 139 -0.78 -1.33 6.00
C HIS A 139 0.51 -0.69 5.46
N ALA A 140 1.53 -0.46 6.31
CA ALA A 140 2.83 0.06 5.88
C ALA A 140 3.51 -0.87 4.85
N MET A 141 3.32 -2.18 4.96
CA MET A 141 3.89 -3.17 4.02
C MET A 141 3.20 -3.23 2.66
N LEU A 142 2.00 -2.67 2.51
CA LEU A 142 1.28 -2.69 1.23
C LEU A 142 2.03 -1.95 0.12
N LEU A 143 2.48 -0.73 0.41
CA LEU A 143 3.07 0.18 -0.57
C LEU A 143 4.30 -0.39 -1.30
N PRO A 144 5.31 -0.96 -0.63
CA PRO A 144 6.47 -1.49 -1.34
C PRO A 144 6.09 -2.63 -2.30
N PHE A 145 5.22 -3.57 -1.89
CA PHE A 145 4.79 -4.65 -2.78
C PHE A 145 3.89 -4.19 -3.92
N ALA A 146 3.02 -3.21 -3.68
CA ALA A 146 2.18 -2.60 -4.72
C ALA A 146 3.06 -1.91 -5.77
N LEU A 147 4.00 -1.07 -5.35
CA LEU A 147 4.92 -0.36 -6.25
C LEU A 147 5.84 -1.31 -7.01
N ALA A 148 6.37 -2.34 -6.36
CA ALA A 148 7.19 -3.36 -7.00
C ALA A 148 6.40 -4.15 -8.06
N THR A 149 5.14 -4.48 -7.78
CA THR A 149 4.23 -5.13 -8.74
C THR A 149 3.98 -4.22 -9.95
N LEU A 150 3.57 -2.97 -9.72
CA LEU A 150 3.31 -2.00 -10.79
C LEU A 150 4.55 -1.75 -11.65
N TYR A 151 5.70 -1.55 -11.01
CA TYR A 151 6.99 -1.38 -11.68
C TYR A 151 7.35 -2.59 -12.52
N GLY A 152 7.23 -3.79 -11.97
CA GLY A 152 7.59 -5.03 -12.63
C GLY A 152 6.67 -5.37 -13.80
N VAL A 153 5.35 -5.19 -13.67
CA VAL A 153 4.38 -5.39 -14.76
C VAL A 153 4.67 -4.40 -15.89
N TYR A 154 4.84 -3.11 -15.57
CA TYR A 154 5.21 -2.08 -16.55
C TYR A 154 6.55 -2.37 -17.23
N ARG A 155 7.55 -2.84 -16.48
CA ARG A 155 8.84 -3.22 -17.06
C ARG A 155 8.69 -4.43 -18.00
N SER A 156 7.91 -5.42 -17.60
CA SER A 156 7.73 -6.68 -18.34
C SER A 156 7.07 -6.46 -19.70
N SER A 157 6.16 -5.49 -19.79
CA SER A 157 5.50 -5.14 -21.06
C SER A 157 6.42 -4.45 -22.07
N LEU A 158 7.51 -3.82 -21.59
CA LEU A 158 8.52 -3.21 -22.46
C LEU A 158 9.61 -4.19 -22.93
N THR A 159 9.81 -5.31 -22.21
CA THR A 159 10.83 -6.32 -22.55
C THR A 159 10.28 -7.73 -22.40
N PRO A 160 9.48 -8.23 -23.37
CA PRO A 160 8.72 -9.48 -23.23
C PRO A 160 9.57 -10.75 -23.06
N HIS A 161 10.86 -10.72 -23.43
CA HIS A 161 11.71 -11.91 -23.50
C HIS A 161 12.36 -12.35 -22.17
N ARG A 162 12.13 -11.65 -21.05
CA ARG A 162 12.66 -12.04 -19.72
C ARG A 162 11.58 -12.70 -18.86
N ARG A 163 11.49 -14.04 -18.94
CA ARG A 163 10.45 -14.88 -18.29
C ARG A 163 10.38 -14.76 -16.76
N LEU A 164 11.48 -14.44 -16.08
CA LEU A 164 11.50 -14.29 -14.61
C LEU A 164 10.80 -13.01 -14.11
N SER A 165 10.51 -12.05 -15.01
CA SER A 165 9.96 -10.76 -14.63
C SER A 165 8.49 -10.84 -14.19
N PRO A 166 7.55 -11.48 -14.92
CA PRO A 166 6.14 -11.54 -14.52
C PRO A 166 5.85 -12.46 -13.33
N VAL A 167 6.64 -13.53 -13.14
CA VAL A 167 6.53 -14.43 -11.98
C VAL A 167 6.92 -13.71 -10.69
N ALA A 168 8.03 -12.96 -10.71
CA ALA A 168 8.42 -12.11 -9.57
C ALA A 168 7.36 -11.04 -9.24
N CYS A 169 6.67 -10.51 -10.26
CA CYS A 169 5.53 -9.60 -10.05
C CYS A 169 4.36 -10.33 -9.39
N GLY A 170 4.07 -11.57 -9.80
CA GLY A 170 3.02 -12.39 -9.18
C GLY A 170 3.31 -12.73 -7.72
N LEU A 171 4.58 -13.02 -7.40
CA LEU A 171 5.05 -13.18 -6.01
C LEU A 171 4.87 -11.90 -5.20
N SER A 172 5.24 -10.74 -5.76
CA SER A 172 5.07 -9.44 -5.11
C SER A 172 3.59 -9.09 -4.91
N LEU A 173 2.73 -9.39 -5.90
CA LEU A 173 1.29 -9.18 -5.79
C LEU A 173 0.67 -10.10 -4.73
N ALA A 174 1.07 -11.38 -4.70
CA ALA A 174 0.68 -12.30 -3.64
C ALA A 174 1.11 -11.77 -2.27
N ALA A 175 2.37 -11.34 -2.12
CA ALA A 175 2.85 -10.76 -0.87
C ALA A 175 2.00 -9.56 -0.43
N ALA A 176 1.65 -8.64 -1.34
CA ALA A 176 0.73 -7.54 -1.03
C ALA A 176 -0.63 -8.08 -0.54
N LEU A 177 -1.19 -9.10 -1.19
CA LEU A 177 -2.45 -9.76 -0.82
C LEU A 177 -2.41 -10.40 0.57
N TYR A 178 -1.23 -10.78 1.07
CA TYR A 178 -1.03 -11.29 2.43
C TYR A 178 -0.71 -10.21 3.49
N THR A 179 -0.65 -8.91 3.13
CA THR A 179 -0.30 -7.84 4.09
C THR A 179 -1.50 -7.12 4.69
N TYR A 180 -2.45 -6.68 3.86
CA TYR A 180 -3.50 -5.78 4.28
C TYR A 180 -4.75 -5.92 3.41
N THR A 181 -5.93 -5.87 4.01
CA THR A 181 -7.22 -6.09 3.33
C THR A 181 -7.44 -5.23 2.09
N VAL A 182 -6.98 -3.97 2.07
CA VAL A 182 -7.13 -3.08 0.90
C VAL A 182 -6.34 -3.56 -0.32
N SER A 183 -5.30 -4.37 -0.13
CA SER A 183 -4.50 -4.92 -1.24
C SER A 183 -5.32 -5.82 -2.17
N ARG A 184 -6.48 -6.32 -1.71
CA ARG A 184 -7.47 -7.05 -2.51
C ARG A 184 -7.99 -6.24 -3.71
N LEU A 185 -7.83 -4.91 -3.68
CA LEU A 185 -8.12 -4.03 -4.81
C LEU A 185 -7.01 -4.00 -5.88
N LEU A 186 -5.81 -4.51 -5.61
CA LEU A 186 -4.71 -4.49 -6.60
C LEU A 186 -5.04 -5.33 -7.85
N PRO A 187 -5.52 -6.59 -7.76
CA PRO A 187 -5.93 -7.35 -8.95
C PRO A 187 -7.00 -6.65 -9.80
N PRO A 188 -8.14 -6.15 -9.26
CA PRO A 188 -9.13 -5.47 -10.08
C PRO A 188 -8.61 -4.13 -10.65
N ILE A 189 -7.73 -3.40 -9.95
CA ILE A 189 -7.07 -2.21 -10.52
C ILE A 189 -6.22 -2.58 -11.74
N LEU A 190 -5.42 -3.65 -11.63
CA LEU A 190 -4.60 -4.15 -12.74
C LEU A 190 -5.45 -4.64 -13.92
N LEU A 191 -6.56 -5.33 -13.63
CA LEU A 191 -7.51 -5.78 -14.65
C LEU A 191 -8.21 -4.60 -15.33
N ALA A 192 -8.67 -3.61 -14.57
CA ALA A 192 -9.29 -2.40 -15.09
C ALA A 192 -8.31 -1.62 -15.98
N PHE A 193 -7.05 -1.50 -15.57
CA PHE A 193 -6.01 -0.90 -16.39
C PHE A 193 -5.72 -1.72 -17.66
N GLY A 194 -5.69 -3.05 -17.56
CA GLY A 194 -5.58 -3.93 -18.72
C GLY A 194 -6.75 -3.79 -19.70
N LEU A 195 -7.97 -3.69 -19.20
CA LEU A 195 -9.19 -3.44 -19.98
C LEU A 195 -9.13 -2.07 -20.65
N TYR A 196 -8.73 -1.03 -19.93
CA TYR A 196 -8.48 0.29 -20.47
C TYR A 196 -7.51 0.24 -21.66
N LEU A 197 -6.37 -0.45 -21.51
CA LEU A 197 -5.42 -0.64 -22.61
C LEU A 197 -6.03 -1.43 -23.77
N ALA A 198 -6.84 -2.45 -23.50
CA ALA A 198 -7.48 -3.25 -24.55
C ALA A 198 -8.49 -2.43 -25.37
N LEU A 199 -9.20 -1.50 -24.74
CA LEU A 199 -10.21 -0.67 -25.38
C LEU A 199 -9.60 0.53 -26.11
N VAL A 200 -8.63 1.23 -25.49
CA VAL A 200 -8.12 2.53 -25.95
C VAL A 200 -6.73 2.44 -26.60
N HIS A 201 -5.89 1.49 -26.19
CA HIS A 201 -4.49 1.39 -26.61
C HIS A 201 -4.10 -0.04 -27.01
N ARG A 202 -4.83 -0.62 -27.97
CA ARG A 202 -4.72 -2.02 -28.40
C ARG A 202 -3.28 -2.49 -28.67
N GLU A 203 -2.45 -1.66 -29.28
CA GLU A 203 -1.05 -1.99 -29.54
C GLU A 203 -0.24 -2.18 -28.25
N ARG A 204 -0.45 -1.30 -27.26
CA ARG A 204 0.15 -1.46 -25.94
C ARG A 204 -0.41 -2.67 -25.21
N PHE A 205 -1.71 -2.94 -25.35
CA PHE A 205 -2.32 -4.12 -24.73
C PHE A 205 -1.66 -5.43 -25.19
N ARG A 206 -1.29 -5.54 -26.47
CA ARG A 206 -0.60 -6.72 -27.03
C ARG A 206 0.71 -7.06 -26.29
N SER A 207 1.43 -6.06 -25.79
CA SER A 207 2.65 -6.29 -24.99
C SER A 207 2.38 -6.46 -23.49
N TRP A 208 1.22 -6.00 -23.00
CA TRP A 208 0.84 -6.04 -21.59
C TRP A 208 0.13 -7.32 -21.16
N TRP A 209 -0.71 -7.90 -22.01
CA TRP A 209 -1.65 -8.93 -21.55
C TRP A 209 -0.98 -10.21 -21.06
N ARG A 210 0.12 -10.66 -21.68
CA ARG A 210 0.84 -11.88 -21.25
C ARG A 210 1.51 -11.67 -19.89
N PRO A 211 2.33 -10.62 -19.67
CA PRO A 211 2.87 -10.33 -18.34
C PRO A 211 1.77 -10.19 -17.29
N LEU A 212 0.72 -9.44 -17.58
CA LEU A 212 -0.39 -9.23 -16.67
C LEU A 212 -1.07 -10.55 -16.30
N LEU A 213 -1.39 -11.39 -17.28
CA LEU A 213 -2.01 -12.69 -17.06
C LEU A 213 -1.13 -13.61 -16.20
N VAL A 214 0.17 -13.71 -16.51
CA VAL A 214 1.10 -14.54 -15.71
C VAL A 214 1.20 -14.01 -14.28
N THR A 215 1.31 -12.70 -14.08
CA THR A 215 1.32 -12.08 -12.75
C THR A 215 0.06 -12.40 -11.97
N LEU A 216 -1.12 -12.29 -12.59
CA LEU A 216 -2.41 -12.58 -11.95
C LEU A 216 -2.56 -14.07 -11.63
N LEU A 217 -2.19 -14.96 -12.55
CA LEU A 217 -2.28 -16.41 -12.34
C LEU A 217 -1.35 -16.89 -11.22
N VAL A 218 -0.11 -16.39 -11.18
CA VAL A 218 0.83 -16.70 -10.09
C VAL A 218 0.29 -16.17 -8.77
N ALA A 219 -0.21 -14.92 -8.73
CA ALA A 219 -0.78 -14.36 -7.51
C ALA A 219 -2.02 -15.13 -7.05
N ALA A 220 -2.91 -15.51 -7.96
CA ALA A 220 -4.10 -16.30 -7.66
C ALA A 220 -3.74 -17.69 -7.10
N ALA A 221 -2.77 -18.38 -7.71
CA ALA A 221 -2.30 -19.68 -7.23
C ALA A 221 -1.70 -19.59 -5.82
N LEU A 222 -0.87 -18.58 -5.55
CA LEU A 222 -0.21 -18.40 -4.26
C LEU A 222 -1.15 -17.90 -3.15
N THR A 223 -2.23 -17.20 -3.52
CA THR A 223 -3.22 -16.69 -2.56
C THR A 223 -4.44 -17.59 -2.40
N ALA A 224 -4.57 -18.65 -3.20
CA ALA A 224 -5.62 -19.66 -3.04
C ALA A 224 -5.78 -20.17 -1.60
N PRO A 225 -4.72 -20.55 -0.85
CA PRO A 225 -4.87 -21.00 0.53
C PRO A 225 -5.35 -19.88 1.49
N LEU A 226 -4.93 -18.63 1.27
CA LEU A 226 -5.45 -17.47 2.00
C LEU A 226 -6.96 -17.31 1.79
N TRP A 227 -7.42 -17.36 0.53
CA TRP A 227 -8.83 -17.23 0.22
C TRP A 227 -9.67 -18.38 0.80
N ALA A 228 -9.14 -19.60 0.78
CA ALA A 228 -9.77 -20.74 1.44
C ALA A 228 -9.87 -20.54 2.96
N ALA A 229 -8.83 -19.99 3.59
CA ALA A 229 -8.84 -19.69 5.03
C ALA A 229 -9.84 -18.57 5.38
N ILE A 230 -9.88 -17.49 4.59
CA ILE A 230 -10.88 -16.42 4.73
C ILE A 230 -12.28 -17.01 4.59
N ALA A 231 -12.53 -17.83 3.56
CA ALA A 231 -13.84 -18.43 3.33
C ALA A 231 -14.30 -19.31 4.50
N LYS A 232 -13.39 -20.09 5.11
CA LYS A 232 -13.68 -20.90 6.30
C LYS A 232 -13.90 -20.05 7.56
N GLY A 233 -13.20 -18.92 7.68
CA GLY A 233 -13.29 -18.01 8.82
C GLY A 233 -14.45 -17.02 8.75
N ARG A 234 -15.25 -17.03 7.67
CA ARG A 234 -16.46 -16.22 7.55
C ARG A 234 -17.50 -16.75 8.51
N SER A 235 -18.00 -15.88 9.38
CA SER A 235 -19.13 -16.13 10.27
C SER A 235 -20.21 -15.08 10.01
N GLU A 236 -21.46 -15.42 10.34
CA GLU A 236 -22.57 -14.44 10.31
C GLU A 236 -22.29 -13.24 11.24
N ALA A 237 -21.52 -13.45 12.31
CA ALA A 237 -21.01 -12.43 13.23
C ALA A 237 -20.04 -11.41 12.58
N ALA A 238 -19.63 -11.59 11.32
CA ALA A 238 -18.81 -10.59 10.61
C ALA A 238 -19.54 -9.25 10.47
N THR A 239 -20.88 -9.27 10.43
CA THR A 239 -21.70 -8.06 10.45
C THR A 239 -21.68 -7.33 11.79
N GLU A 240 -21.27 -8.01 12.86
CA GLU A 240 -21.14 -7.50 14.23
C GLU A 240 -19.68 -7.16 14.59
N GLY A 241 -18.78 -7.11 13.60
CA GLY A 241 -17.38 -6.76 13.79
C GLY A 241 -16.44 -7.95 14.08
N VAL A 242 -16.98 -9.18 14.10
CA VAL A 242 -16.25 -10.39 14.53
C VAL A 242 -16.11 -11.40 13.39
N GLY A 243 -14.89 -11.83 13.08
CA GLY A 243 -14.63 -12.86 12.09
C GLY A 243 -14.09 -12.33 10.77
N ALA A 244 -13.90 -13.24 9.81
CA ALA A 244 -13.31 -12.88 8.53
C ALA A 244 -14.19 -11.88 7.76
N ASP A 245 -13.57 -10.87 7.18
CA ASP A 245 -14.22 -9.81 6.39
C ASP A 245 -15.13 -8.84 7.18
N ALA A 246 -15.11 -8.85 8.52
CA ALA A 246 -15.84 -7.86 9.32
C ALA A 246 -15.49 -6.41 8.92
N ARG A 247 -14.21 -6.14 8.67
CA ARG A 247 -13.75 -4.85 8.15
C ARG A 247 -14.34 -4.51 6.78
N ILE A 248 -14.57 -5.50 5.91
CA ILE A 248 -15.21 -5.27 4.60
C ILE A 248 -16.69 -4.94 4.79
N ALA A 249 -17.38 -5.60 5.73
CA ALA A 249 -18.77 -5.32 6.03
C ALA A 249 -18.97 -3.85 6.47
N GLU A 250 -18.12 -3.35 7.38
CA GLU A 250 -18.11 -1.94 7.79
C GLU A 250 -17.88 -0.98 6.62
N LEU A 251 -16.86 -1.24 5.80
CA LEU A 251 -16.51 -0.38 4.67
C LEU A 251 -17.58 -0.38 3.56
N SER A 252 -18.42 -1.41 3.52
CA SER A 252 -19.49 -1.54 2.51
C SER A 252 -20.76 -0.77 2.84
N ILE A 253 -20.93 -0.25 4.07
CA ILE A 253 -22.14 0.47 4.53
C ILE A 253 -22.63 1.51 3.52
N PRO A 254 -21.80 2.43 2.99
CA PRO A 254 -22.26 3.47 2.07
C PRO A 254 -22.82 2.91 0.76
N LEU A 255 -22.28 1.78 0.29
CA LEU A 255 -22.76 1.10 -0.92
C LEU A 255 -24.06 0.32 -0.65
N ARG A 256 -24.24 -0.23 0.55
CA ARG A 256 -25.49 -0.88 0.94
C ARG A 256 -26.63 0.13 1.04
N GLU A 257 -26.39 1.26 1.71
CA GLU A 257 -27.35 2.35 1.82
C GLU A 257 -27.74 2.89 0.43
N LEU A 258 -26.76 3.08 -0.45
CA LEU A 258 -27.02 3.49 -1.83
C LEU A 258 -27.93 2.50 -2.57
N ARG A 259 -27.69 1.19 -2.42
CA ARG A 259 -28.55 0.13 -3.02
C ARG A 259 -29.94 0.07 -2.38
N ALA A 260 -30.06 0.43 -1.11
CA ALA A 260 -31.33 0.53 -0.41
C ALA A 260 -32.11 1.82 -0.74
N GLY A 261 -31.59 2.68 -1.63
CA GLY A 261 -32.24 3.91 -2.07
C GLY A 261 -31.85 5.16 -1.28
N ASN A 262 -30.90 5.05 -0.33
CA ASN A 262 -30.37 6.17 0.44
C ASN A 262 -28.98 6.59 -0.09
N PRO A 263 -28.88 7.59 -0.99
CA PRO A 263 -27.60 8.00 -1.57
C PRO A 263 -26.73 8.83 -0.62
N ARG A 264 -27.29 9.31 0.50
CA ARG A 264 -26.63 10.31 1.35
C ARG A 264 -25.26 9.85 1.89
N PRO A 265 -25.11 8.67 2.50
CA PRO A 265 -23.81 8.22 3.03
C PRO A 265 -22.74 8.07 1.94
N PHE A 266 -23.15 7.66 0.74
CA PHE A 266 -22.26 7.58 -0.40
C PHE A 266 -21.77 8.97 -0.84
N LEU A 267 -22.68 9.93 -1.00
CA LEU A 267 -22.34 11.30 -1.39
C LEU A 267 -21.48 12.01 -0.34
N GLU A 268 -21.76 11.80 0.95
CA GLU A 268 -20.95 12.32 2.05
C GLU A 268 -19.52 11.76 2.00
N ASN A 269 -19.36 10.47 1.73
CA ASN A 269 -18.03 9.86 1.57
C ASN A 269 -17.29 10.35 0.33
N VAL A 270 -17.98 10.52 -0.81
CA VAL A 270 -17.38 11.12 -2.01
C VAL A 270 -16.90 12.54 -1.72
N ARG A 271 -17.77 13.37 -1.12
CA ARG A 271 -17.43 14.75 -0.75
C ARG A 271 -16.23 14.80 0.21
N THR A 272 -16.23 13.98 1.24
CA THR A 272 -15.16 13.94 2.25
C THR A 272 -13.84 13.47 1.63
N THR A 273 -13.88 12.42 0.80
CA THR A 273 -12.69 11.87 0.13
C THR A 273 -12.09 12.86 -0.86
N LEU A 274 -12.91 13.54 -1.66
CA LEU A 274 -12.42 14.58 -2.59
C LEU A 274 -11.95 15.84 -1.85
N GLY A 275 -12.61 16.19 -0.76
CA GLY A 275 -12.22 17.28 0.14
C GLY A 275 -10.86 17.05 0.81
N MET A 276 -10.46 15.79 1.02
CA MET A 276 -9.21 15.41 1.68
C MET A 276 -7.96 16.08 1.09
N PHE A 277 -7.95 16.38 -0.21
CA PHE A 277 -6.79 16.97 -0.88
C PHE A 277 -6.57 18.48 -0.58
N HIS A 278 -7.58 19.20 -0.07
CA HIS A 278 -7.48 20.66 0.07
C HIS A 278 -8.35 21.29 1.18
N ALA A 279 -9.48 20.67 1.54
CA ALA A 279 -10.49 21.27 2.41
C ALA A 279 -10.38 20.80 3.87
N SER A 280 -10.46 19.49 4.12
CA SER A 280 -10.42 18.92 5.47
C SER A 280 -9.83 17.52 5.43
N GLY A 281 -9.06 17.15 6.45
CA GLY A 281 -8.65 15.77 6.68
C GLY A 281 -9.43 15.11 7.81
N ASP A 282 -8.95 13.96 8.25
CA ASP A 282 -9.50 13.22 9.39
C ASP A 282 -9.43 14.08 10.66
N PRO A 283 -10.52 14.20 11.45
CA PRO A 283 -10.52 14.92 12.72
C PRO A 283 -9.80 14.14 13.84
N GLU A 284 -9.68 12.82 13.71
CA GLU A 284 -9.06 11.96 14.71
C GLU A 284 -7.55 12.21 14.76
N TRP A 285 -7.08 12.62 15.93
CA TRP A 285 -5.69 13.03 16.14
C TRP A 285 -4.71 11.85 16.00
N LEU A 286 -5.20 10.61 16.14
CA LEU A 286 -4.43 9.40 15.89
C LEU A 286 -4.03 9.28 14.40
N TYR A 287 -4.88 9.72 13.48
CA TYR A 287 -4.68 9.50 12.03
C TYR A 287 -4.26 10.75 11.27
N ASN A 288 -4.30 11.92 11.92
CA ASN A 288 -3.97 13.17 11.29
C ASN A 288 -3.68 14.28 12.31
N LEU A 289 -3.12 15.40 11.84
CA LEU A 289 -3.35 16.65 12.55
C LEU A 289 -4.84 17.01 12.36
N PRO A 290 -5.64 17.19 13.43
CA PRO A 290 -7.09 17.29 13.32
C PRO A 290 -7.54 18.27 12.23
N GLY A 291 -8.30 17.75 11.26
CA GLY A 291 -8.87 18.53 10.15
C GLY A 291 -7.87 18.97 9.08
N ARG A 292 -6.56 18.67 9.20
CA ARG A 292 -5.56 19.08 8.22
C ARG A 292 -5.73 18.34 6.88
N PRO A 293 -5.90 19.03 5.73
CA PRO A 293 -5.93 18.39 4.43
C PRO A 293 -4.57 17.83 4.01
N VAL A 294 -4.58 16.87 3.07
CA VAL A 294 -3.39 16.21 2.50
C VAL A 294 -2.35 17.20 1.99
N PHE A 295 -2.82 18.23 1.30
CA PHE A 295 -1.96 19.29 0.82
C PHE A 295 -2.29 20.61 1.52
N GLY A 296 -1.25 21.39 1.83
CA GLY A 296 -1.44 22.82 2.09
C GLY A 296 -1.87 23.56 0.82
N PRO A 297 -2.20 24.86 0.91
CA PRO A 297 -2.77 25.61 -0.21
C PRO A 297 -1.97 25.51 -1.52
N VAL A 298 -0.64 25.65 -1.44
CA VAL A 298 0.26 25.54 -2.60
C VAL A 298 0.23 24.13 -3.20
N GLY A 299 0.29 23.10 -2.36
CA GLY A 299 0.26 21.70 -2.83
C GLY A 299 -1.08 21.34 -3.47
N ALA A 300 -2.18 21.87 -2.94
CA ALA A 300 -3.52 21.67 -3.52
C ALA A 300 -3.62 22.30 -4.92
N VAL A 301 -3.13 23.54 -5.09
CA VAL A 301 -3.07 24.22 -6.40
C VAL A 301 -2.24 23.40 -7.39
N LEU A 302 -1.04 22.96 -6.99
CA LEU A 302 -0.18 22.14 -7.84
C LEU A 302 -0.83 20.80 -8.21
N PHE A 303 -1.51 20.16 -7.26
CA PHE A 303 -2.22 18.90 -7.48
C PHE A 303 -3.35 19.06 -8.50
N PHE A 304 -4.25 20.04 -8.29
CA PHE A 304 -5.37 20.27 -9.21
C PHE A 304 -4.93 20.80 -10.57
N ALA A 305 -3.92 21.67 -10.64
CA ALA A 305 -3.33 22.11 -11.90
C ALA A 305 -2.70 20.93 -12.66
N GLY A 306 -2.02 20.03 -11.95
CA GLY A 306 -1.47 18.80 -12.51
C GLY A 306 -2.56 17.88 -13.07
N LEU A 307 -3.65 17.68 -12.32
CA LEU A 307 -4.81 16.91 -12.80
C LEU A 307 -5.44 17.55 -14.05
N ALA A 308 -5.67 18.86 -14.03
CA ALA A 308 -6.21 19.58 -15.18
C ALA A 308 -5.29 19.46 -16.41
N LEU A 309 -3.97 19.56 -16.22
CA LEU A 309 -2.99 19.38 -17.28
C LEU A 309 -3.02 17.95 -17.84
N CYS A 310 -3.16 16.93 -16.98
CA CYS A 310 -3.31 15.55 -17.40
C CYS A 310 -4.55 15.36 -18.26
N PHE A 311 -5.71 15.90 -17.86
CA PHE A 311 -6.94 15.86 -18.66
C PHE A 311 -6.81 16.63 -19.98
N TRP A 312 -6.20 17.83 -19.96
CA TRP A 312 -6.02 18.64 -21.16
C TRP A 312 -5.09 17.99 -22.19
N ARG A 313 -4.07 17.27 -21.71
CA ARG A 313 -3.13 16.49 -22.55
C ARG A 313 -3.62 15.10 -22.88
N TYR A 314 -4.74 14.65 -22.31
CA TYR A 314 -5.37 13.38 -22.62
C TYR A 314 -6.06 13.50 -23.98
N ARG A 315 -5.25 13.37 -25.04
CA ARG A 315 -5.68 13.24 -26.43
C ARG A 315 -5.32 11.85 -26.93
#